data_AF-A0AAU5MHY8-F1
#
_entry.id   AF-A0AAU5MHY8-F1
#
_cell.length_a   1.000
_cell.length_b   1.000
_cell.length_c   1.000
_cell.angle_alpha   90.00
_cell.angle_beta   90.00
_cell.angle_gamma   90.00
#
_symmetry.space_group_name_H-M   'P 1'
#
loop_
_entity.id
_entity.type
_entity.pdbx_description
1 polymer ?
#
loop_
_entity_poly.entity_id
_entity_poly.type
_entity_poly.pdbx_seq_one_letter_code
_entity_poly.pdbx_strand_id
1 'polypeptide(L)'
;MIPLGAVEFSPGDVALILAVLTLGTTALALPATLTFAWVGHRRATQYPGWAAFGYWLTGTAICLATTAVAAGKGLGWWSVPVGWLPTLLLAVVLKPRSDPPAS
;
A
#
# COMPACT_ATOMS: atom_id res chain seq x y z
N MET A 1 21.48 -5.99 29.31
CA MET A 1 20.35 -6.51 28.50
C MET A 1 19.58 -7.45 29.42
N ILE A 2 18.37 -7.09 29.84
CA ILE A 2 17.56 -7.96 30.69
C ILE A 2 17.00 -9.06 29.78
N PRO A 3 17.24 -10.35 30.05
CA PRO A 3 16.65 -11.41 29.26
C PRO A 3 15.14 -11.36 29.51
N LEU A 4 14.40 -10.80 28.56
CA LEU A 4 12.97 -11.04 28.47
C LEU A 4 12.86 -12.53 28.15
N GLY A 5 12.56 -13.35 29.16
CA GLY A 5 12.25 -14.76 28.98
C GLY A 5 11.22 -14.91 27.87
N ALA A 6 11.26 -16.03 27.13
CA ALA A 6 10.40 -16.28 25.99
C ALA A 6 8.98 -15.80 26.29
N VAL A 7 8.57 -14.71 25.64
CA VAL A 7 7.23 -14.17 25.81
C VAL A 7 6.31 -15.20 25.16
N GLU A 8 5.74 -16.07 25.98
CA GLU A 8 4.72 -17.01 25.53
C GLU A 8 3.45 -16.23 25.24
N PHE A 9 3.27 -15.84 23.98
CA PHE A 9 2.02 -15.28 23.52
C PHE A 9 0.98 -16.39 23.45
N SER A 10 -0.19 -16.19 24.06
CA SER A 10 -1.30 -17.09 23.83
C SER A 10 -1.71 -17.04 22.33
N PRO A 11 -2.34 -18.09 21.78
CA PRO A 11 -2.85 -18.03 20.41
C PRO A 11 -3.78 -16.83 20.15
N GLY A 12 -4.53 -16.40 21.18
CA GLY A 12 -5.35 -15.20 21.13
C GLY A 12 -4.54 -13.91 21.01
N ASP A 13 -3.43 -13.78 21.73
CA ASP A 13 -2.55 -12.62 21.65
C ASP A 13 -1.86 -12.52 20.29
N VAL A 14 -1.40 -13.66 19.74
CA VAL A 14 -0.84 -13.71 18.38
C VAL A 14 -1.89 -13.29 17.35
N ALA A 15 -3.11 -13.81 17.45
CA ALA A 15 -4.20 -13.43 16.55
C ALA A 15 -4.52 -11.92 16.63
N LEU A 16 -4.52 -11.35 17.84
CA LEU A 16 -4.73 -9.91 18.05
C LEU A 16 -3.60 -9.07 17.46
N ILE A 17 -2.34 -9.46 17.69
CA ILE A 17 -1.17 -8.79 17.13
C ILE A 17 -1.23 -8.80 15.61
N LEU A 18 -1.51 -9.96 15.01
CA LEU A 18 -1.67 -10.07 13.57
C LEU A 18 -2.83 -9.22 13.06
N ALA A 19 -3.98 -9.22 13.73
CA ALA A 19 -5.12 -8.40 13.34
C ALA A 19 -4.78 -6.89 13.36
N VAL A 20 -4.15 -6.41 14.42
CA VAL A 20 -3.72 -5.00 14.54
C VAL A 20 -2.68 -4.65 13.48
N LEU A 21 -1.70 -5.52 13.24
CA LEU A 21 -0.70 -5.31 12.20
C LEU A 21 -1.34 -5.30 10.81
N THR A 22 -2.22 -6.25 10.50
CA THR A 22 -2.91 -6.31 9.21
C THR A 22 -3.81 -5.09 9.00
N LEU A 23 -4.63 -4.72 9.97
CA LEU A 23 -5.51 -3.54 9.87
C LEU A 23 -4.69 -2.26 9.77
N GLY A 24 -3.68 -2.09 10.62
CA GLY A 24 -2.80 -0.92 10.62
C GLY A 24 -2.02 -0.78 9.31
N THR A 25 -1.41 -1.85 8.82
CA THR A 25 -0.69 -1.84 7.54
C THR A 25 -1.62 -1.58 6.37
N THR A 26 -2.83 -2.15 6.37
CA THR A 26 -3.83 -1.89 5.34
C THR A 26 -4.21 -0.41 5.34
N ALA A 27 -4.60 0.15 6.50
CA ALA A 27 -4.99 1.55 6.63
C ALA A 27 -3.87 2.51 6.20
N LEU A 28 -2.63 2.22 6.60
CA LEU A 28 -1.46 3.01 6.23
C LEU A 28 -1.12 2.92 4.73
N ALA A 29 -1.48 1.84 4.05
CA ALA A 29 -1.27 1.70 2.62
C ALA A 29 -2.37 2.35 1.77
N LEU A 30 -3.58 2.55 2.32
CA LEU A 30 -4.76 3.04 1.59
C LEU A 30 -4.51 4.30 0.74
N PRO A 31 -3.82 5.37 1.22
CA PRO A 31 -3.69 6.61 0.45
C PRO A 31 -3.06 6.39 -0.93
N ALA A 32 -2.05 5.53 -1.02
CA ALA A 32 -1.37 5.23 -2.28
C ALA A 32 -2.07 4.11 -3.07
N THR A 33 -2.46 3.03 -2.39
CA THR A 33 -2.99 1.83 -3.06
C THR A 33 -4.39 2.06 -3.61
N LEU A 34 -5.24 2.79 -2.90
CA LEU A 34 -6.60 3.12 -3.34
C LEU A 34 -6.58 4.15 -4.47
N THR A 35 -5.67 5.13 -4.39
CA THR A 35 -5.43 6.08 -5.49
C THR A 35 -5.01 5.34 -6.77
N PHE A 36 -4.13 4.35 -6.66
CA PHE A 36 -3.68 3.59 -7.83
C PHE A 36 -4.76 2.64 -8.37
N ALA A 37 -5.52 2.00 -7.48
CA ALA A 37 -6.69 1.21 -7.83
C ALA A 37 -7.72 2.03 -8.63
N TRP A 38 -7.95 3.29 -8.21
CA TRP A 38 -8.83 4.21 -8.91
C TRP A 38 -8.33 4.57 -10.32
N VAL A 39 -7.02 4.73 -10.50
CA VAL A 39 -6.43 4.90 -11.84
C VAL A 39 -6.70 3.66 -12.70
N GLY A 40 -6.48 2.46 -12.17
CA GLY A 40 -6.79 1.20 -12.86
C GLY A 40 -8.26 1.10 -13.26
N HIS A 41 -9.16 1.45 -12.34
CA HIS A 41 -10.60 1.50 -12.58
C HIS A 41 -10.95 2.42 -13.74
N ARG A 42 -10.41 3.65 -13.75
CA ARG A 42 -10.70 4.65 -14.79
C ARG A 42 -10.11 4.34 -16.16
N ARG A 43 -9.05 3.54 -16.23
CA ARG A 43 -8.40 3.18 -17.50
C ARG A 43 -9.09 2.04 -18.23
N ALA A 44 -9.88 1.23 -17.55
CA ALA A 44 -10.47 0.03 -18.12
C ALA A 44 -11.90 0.27 -18.64
N THR A 45 -12.18 -0.26 -19.83
CA THR A 45 -13.49 -0.12 -20.50
C THR A 45 -14.38 -1.35 -20.34
N GLN A 46 -13.79 -2.56 -20.27
CA GLN A 46 -14.56 -3.82 -20.20
C GLN A 46 -14.68 -4.37 -18.77
N TYR A 47 -13.59 -4.41 -18.01
CA TYR A 47 -13.56 -5.03 -16.67
C TYR A 47 -12.91 -4.10 -15.64
N PRO A 48 -13.59 -2.99 -15.27
CA PRO A 48 -13.00 -1.96 -14.42
C PRO A 48 -12.76 -2.41 -12.98
N GLY A 49 -13.47 -3.45 -12.50
CA GLY A 49 -13.20 -4.08 -11.21
C GLY A 49 -11.88 -4.88 -11.19
N TRP A 50 -11.64 -5.70 -12.21
CA TRP A 50 -10.39 -6.47 -12.33
C TRP A 50 -9.17 -5.59 -12.56
N ALA A 51 -9.33 -4.51 -13.34
CA ALA A 51 -8.28 -3.52 -13.50
C ALA A 51 -7.99 -2.78 -12.19
N ALA A 52 -9.02 -2.37 -11.44
CA ALA A 52 -8.84 -1.76 -10.12
C ALA A 52 -8.10 -2.71 -9.15
N PHE A 53 -8.49 -3.99 -9.12
CA PHE A 53 -7.84 -5.00 -8.29
C PHE A 53 -6.37 -5.21 -8.68
N GLY A 54 -6.07 -5.31 -9.98
CA GLY A 54 -4.70 -5.44 -10.47
C GLY A 54 -3.83 -4.25 -10.06
N TYR A 55 -4.32 -3.03 -10.26
CA TYR A 55 -3.61 -1.82 -9.85
C TYR A 55 -3.46 -1.72 -8.33
N TRP A 56 -4.50 -2.07 -7.56
CA TRP A 56 -4.43 -2.13 -6.11
C TRP A 56 -3.31 -3.08 -5.65
N LEU A 57 -3.27 -4.30 -6.20
CA LEU A 57 -2.27 -5.30 -5.84
C LEU A 57 -0.85 -4.83 -6.20
N THR A 58 -0.66 -4.30 -7.41
CA THR A 58 0.64 -3.75 -7.83
C THR A 58 1.07 -2.57 -6.98
N GLY A 59 0.17 -1.63 -6.71
CA GLY A 59 0.46 -0.46 -5.87
C GLY A 59 0.82 -0.86 -4.43
N THR A 60 0.17 -1.89 -3.91
CA THR A 60 0.45 -2.47 -2.59
C THR A 60 1.84 -3.09 -2.54
N ALA A 61 2.20 -3.91 -3.54
CA ALA A 61 3.52 -4.53 -3.63
C ALA A 61 4.64 -3.49 -3.68
N ILE A 62 4.48 -2.42 -4.48
CA ILE A 62 5.45 -1.32 -4.59
C ILE A 62 5.58 -0.57 -3.26
N CYS A 63 4.47 -0.26 -2.59
CA CYS A 63 4.48 0.40 -1.29
C CYS A 63 5.20 -0.43 -0.24
N LEU A 64 4.92 -1.74 -0.16
CA LEU A 64 5.57 -2.65 0.78
C LEU A 64 7.07 -2.76 0.53
N ALA A 65 7.47 -2.97 -0.73
CA ALA A 65 8.89 -3.05 -1.09
C ALA A 65 9.65 -1.77 -0.74
N THR A 66 9.09 -0.61 -1.08
CA THR A 66 9.73 0.69 -0.82
C THR A 66 9.77 1.00 0.68
N THR A 67 8.70 0.70 1.41
CA THR A 67 8.64 0.84 2.87
C THR A 67 9.69 -0.06 3.53
N ALA A 68 9.82 -1.31 3.10
CA ALA A 68 10.82 -2.24 3.63
C ALA A 68 12.25 -1.75 3.38
N VAL A 69 12.54 -1.23 2.18
CA VAL A 69 13.84 -0.62 1.87
C VAL A 69 14.12 0.61 2.73
N ALA A 70 13.13 1.50 2.90
CA ALA A 70 13.28 2.70 3.74
C ALA A 70 13.45 2.34 5.22
N ALA A 71 12.72 1.34 5.72
CA ALA A 71 12.83 0.84 7.08
C ALA A 71 14.21 0.22 7.32
N GLY A 72 14.73 -0.56 6.37
CA GLY A 72 16.09 -1.12 6.41
C GLY A 72 17.19 -0.06 6.42
N LYS A 73 16.88 1.18 5.99
CA LYS A 73 17.78 2.35 6.06
C LYS A 73 17.58 3.19 7.33
N GLY A 74 16.74 2.75 8.27
CA GLY A 74 16.53 3.43 9.55
C GLY A 74 15.60 4.65 9.49
N LEU A 75 14.77 4.79 8.45
CA LEU A 75 13.81 5.91 8.36
C LEU A 75 12.65 5.81 9.38
N GLY A 76 12.54 4.69 10.11
CA GLY A 76 11.52 4.53 11.16
C GLY A 76 10.12 4.77 10.61
N TRP A 77 9.34 5.65 11.27
CA TRP A 77 7.97 5.98 10.85
C TRP A 77 7.89 6.68 9.50
N TRP A 78 8.94 7.35 9.03
CA TRP A 78 8.98 7.96 7.71
C TRP A 78 9.04 6.95 6.57
N SER A 79 9.36 5.69 6.86
CA SER A 79 9.40 4.62 5.86
C SER A 79 8.05 4.44 5.17
N VAL A 80 6.95 4.66 5.89
CA VAL A 80 5.58 4.49 5.37
C VAL A 80 5.22 5.57 4.33
N PRO A 81 5.28 6.88 4.64
CA PRO A 81 4.99 7.91 3.65
C PRO A 81 6.01 7.92 2.49
N VAL A 82 7.28 7.57 2.73
CA VAL A 82 8.26 7.37 1.65
C VAL A 82 7.86 6.19 0.76
N GLY A 83 7.33 5.12 1.37
CA GLY A 83 6.81 3.96 0.66
C GLY A 83 5.69 4.29 -0.33
N TRP A 84 4.90 5.32 -0.06
CA TRP A 84 3.82 5.76 -0.94
C TRP A 84 4.33 6.41 -2.23
N LEU A 85 5.50 7.07 -2.18
CA LEU A 85 5.96 7.97 -3.25
C LEU A 85 5.99 7.30 -4.63
N PRO A 86 6.58 6.11 -4.82
CA PRO A 86 6.65 5.52 -6.15
C PRO A 86 5.27 5.17 -6.70
N THR A 87 4.38 4.63 -5.86
CA THR A 87 3.01 4.29 -6.26
C THR A 87 2.21 5.54 -6.61
N LEU A 88 2.33 6.62 -5.83
CA LEU A 88 1.65 7.89 -6.12
C LEU A 88 2.19 8.55 -7.40
N LEU A 89 3.50 8.51 -7.63
CA LEU A 89 4.11 9.00 -8.87
C LEU A 89 3.60 8.22 -10.08
N LEU A 90 3.52 6.88 -9.99
CA LEU A 90 2.92 6.05 -11.02
C LEU A 90 1.44 6.40 -11.24
N ALA A 91 0.68 6.65 -10.17
CA ALA A 91 -0.71 7.06 -10.27
C ALA A 91 -0.85 8.38 -11.04
N VAL A 92 0.03 9.35 -10.81
CA VAL A 92 0.04 10.64 -11.54
C VAL A 92 0.38 10.42 -13.01
N VAL A 93 1.43 9.64 -13.31
CA VAL A 93 1.88 9.38 -14.68
C VAL A 93 0.84 8.62 -15.49
N LEU A 94 0.16 7.65 -14.88
CA LEU A 94 -0.81 6.78 -15.54
C LEU A 94 -2.24 7.31 -15.47
N LYS A 95 -2.48 8.45 -14.80
CA LYS A 95 -3.80 9.06 -14.72
C LYS A 95 -4.31 9.35 -16.14
N PRO A 96 -5.47 8.80 -16.55
CA PRO A 96 -6.03 9.12 -17.85
C PRO A 96 -6.33 10.63 -17.94
N ARG A 97 -5.80 11.28 -18.99
CA ARG A 97 -6.12 12.68 -19.29
C ARG A 97 -7.58 12.76 -19.76
N SER A 98 -8.37 13.59 -19.09
CA SER A 98 -9.78 13.80 -19.40
C SER A 98 -9.96 14.96 -20.38
N ASP A 99 -9.13 15.05 -21.42
CA ASP A 99 -9.32 16.06 -22.47
C ASP A 99 -9.83 15.36 -23.74
N PRO A 100 -11.13 15.44 -24.05
CA PRO A 100 -11.49 15.53 -25.45
C PRO A 100 -11.00 16.89 -25.96
N PRO A 101 -10.26 16.99 -27.08
CA PRO A 101 -10.32 18.22 -27.85
C PRO A 101 -11.80 18.46 -28.15
N ALA A 102 -12.30 19.59 -27.66
CA ALA A 102 -13.60 20.11 -28.07
C ALA A 102 -13.64 20.11 -29.60
N SER A 103 -14.74 19.55 -30.13
CA SER A 103 -15.26 19.63 -31.50
C SER A 103 -14.45 20.43 -32.53
#